data_AF-A0A9W7IXE2-F1
#
_entry.id   AF-A0A9W7IXE2-F1
#
_cell.length_a   1.000
_cell.length_b   1.000
_cell.length_c   1.000
_cell.angle_alpha   90.00
_cell.angle_beta   90.00
_cell.angle_gamma   90.00
#
_symmetry.space_group_name_H-M   'P 1'
#
loop_
_entity.id
_entity.type
_entity.pdbx_description
1 polymer ?
#
loop_
_entity_poly.entity_id
_entity_poly.type
_entity_poly.pdbx_seq_one_letter_code
_entity_poly.pdbx_strand_id
1 'polypeptide(L)'
;MPVLVKKILRISELATEYSVSAIWKLSKYEERVLMEALQVGAFQKLLLLIQVGCSDETKEKATELLKLLNPYRPGLECIDSLDFKDIKRCE
;
A
#
# COMPACT_ATOMS: atom_id res chain seq x y z
N MET A 1 10.15 -5.31 0.03
CA MET A 1 8.83 -4.72 -0.27
C MET A 1 7.68 -5.72 -0.51
N PRO A 2 7.80 -6.78 -1.34
CA PRO A 2 6.65 -7.59 -1.82
C PRO A 2 5.79 -8.21 -0.71
N VAL A 3 6.40 -8.66 0.38
CA VAL A 3 5.68 -9.29 1.51
C VAL A 3 4.77 -8.30 2.23
N LEU A 4 5.20 -7.04 2.41
CA LEU A 4 4.40 -6.02 3.08
C LEU A 4 3.18 -5.65 2.23
N VAL A 5 3.39 -5.42 0.94
CA VAL A 5 2.30 -5.08 0.01
C VAL A 5 1.30 -6.23 -0.15
N LYS A 6 1.75 -7.49 -0.12
CA LYS A 6 0.85 -8.66 -0.16
C LYS A 6 -0.03 -8.80 1.09
N LYS A 7 0.40 -8.28 2.24
CA LYS A 7 -0.35 -8.38 3.50
C LYS A 7 -1.44 -7.32 3.65
N ILE A 8 -1.31 -6.17 2.98
CA ILE A 8 -2.32 -5.10 2.98
C ILE A 8 -3.69 -5.68 2.59
N LEU A 9 -4.69 -5.49 3.47
CA LEU A 9 -6.08 -5.93 3.33
C LEU A 9 -6.30 -7.45 3.19
N ARG A 10 -5.29 -8.29 3.43
CA ARG A 10 -5.41 -9.74 3.20
C ARG A 10 -5.49 -10.58 4.48
N ILE A 11 -4.82 -10.12 5.54
CA ILE A 11 -4.63 -10.91 6.76
C ILE A 11 -5.58 -10.44 7.86
N SER A 12 -5.35 -9.24 8.39
CA SER A 12 -6.15 -8.56 9.42
C SER A 12 -5.95 -7.04 9.32
N GLU A 13 -6.76 -6.26 10.04
CA GLU A 13 -6.55 -4.81 10.16
C GLU A 13 -5.16 -4.51 10.73
N LEU A 14 -4.81 -5.07 11.89
CA LEU A 14 -3.51 -4.85 12.53
C LEU A 14 -2.32 -5.18 11.60
N ALA A 15 -2.42 -6.28 10.81
CA ALA A 15 -1.40 -6.61 9.82
C ALA A 15 -1.31 -5.57 8.70
N THR A 16 -2.45 -4.97 8.32
CA THR A 16 -2.52 -3.87 7.35
C THR A 16 -1.88 -2.61 7.94
N GLU A 17 -2.22 -2.21 9.16
CA GLU A 17 -1.66 -1.03 9.85
C GLU A 17 -0.13 -1.11 9.96
N TYR A 18 0.39 -2.28 10.39
CA TYR A 18 1.84 -2.50 10.47
C TYR A 18 2.49 -2.48 9.09
N SER A 19 1.86 -3.08 8.08
CA SER A 19 2.42 -3.10 6.72
C SER A 19 2.48 -1.69 6.14
N VAL A 20 1.41 -0.90 6.26
CA VAL A 20 1.38 0.50 5.81
C VAL A 20 2.39 1.35 6.57
N SER A 21 2.45 1.22 7.89
CA SER A 21 3.41 1.97 8.71
C SER A 21 4.86 1.63 8.38
N ALA A 22 5.16 0.36 8.11
CA ALA A 22 6.50 -0.06 7.71
C ALA A 22 6.89 0.52 6.34
N ILE A 23 5.99 0.43 5.35
CA ILE A 23 6.21 1.00 4.01
C ILE A 23 6.42 2.51 4.10
N TRP A 24 5.56 3.21 4.83
CA TRP A 24 5.63 4.67 5.03
C TRP A 24 6.93 5.12 5.70
N LYS A 25 7.41 4.40 6.72
CA LYS A 25 8.70 4.69 7.33
C LYS A 25 9.85 4.47 6.35
N LEU A 26 9.89 3.32 5.66
CA LEU A 26 10.96 2.99 4.72
C LEU A 26 11.02 3.98 3.54
N SER A 27 9.86 4.41 3.03
CA SER A 27 9.80 5.37 1.91
C SER A 27 10.36 6.75 2.23
N LYS A 28 10.52 7.10 3.52
CA LYS A 28 11.14 8.37 3.92
C LYS A 28 12.66 8.35 3.84
N TYR A 29 13.28 7.18 3.83
CA TYR A 29 14.73 7.03 3.84
C TYR A 29 15.32 6.72 2.47
N GLU A 30 14.59 6.00 1.61
CA GLU A 30 15.14 5.54 0.34
C GLU A 30 14.09 5.53 -0.78
N GLU A 31 14.35 6.27 -1.86
CA GLU A 31 13.45 6.39 -3.01
C GLU A 31 13.23 5.06 -3.75
N ARG A 32 14.22 4.16 -3.74
CA ARG A 32 14.10 2.82 -4.33
C ARG A 32 12.95 2.02 -3.73
N VAL A 33 12.64 2.24 -2.45
CA VAL A 33 11.51 1.63 -1.75
C VAL A 33 10.18 2.00 -2.41
N LEU A 34 10.03 3.25 -2.87
CA LEU A 34 8.83 3.72 -3.57
C LEU A 34 8.67 3.01 -4.92
N MET A 35 9.76 2.89 -5.68
CA MET A 35 9.75 2.19 -6.98
C MET A 35 9.40 0.71 -6.81
N GLU A 36 10.03 0.01 -5.85
CA GLU A 36 9.70 -1.38 -5.56
C GLU A 36 8.25 -1.56 -5.11
N ALA A 37 7.72 -0.64 -4.28
CA ALA A 37 6.35 -0.69 -3.81
C ALA A 37 5.37 -0.54 -4.97
N LEU A 38 5.65 0.39 -5.87
CA LEU A 38 4.84 0.64 -7.05
C LEU A 38 4.82 -0.56 -8.01
N GLN A 39 5.98 -1.19 -8.24
CA GLN A 39 6.10 -2.36 -9.12
C GLN A 39 5.28 -3.57 -8.65
N VAL A 40 5.08 -3.70 -7.34
CA VAL A 40 4.30 -4.80 -6.74
C VAL A 40 2.86 -4.41 -6.38
N GLY A 41 2.35 -3.32 -6.98
CA GLY A 41 0.94 -2.94 -6.90
C GLY A 41 0.53 -2.24 -5.60
N ALA A 42 1.45 -1.58 -4.89
CA ALA A 42 1.12 -0.89 -3.65
C ALA A 42 0.11 0.25 -3.86
N PHE A 43 0.21 0.97 -4.97
CA PHE A 43 -0.61 2.16 -5.23
C PHE A 43 -2.11 1.82 -5.23
N GLN A 44 -2.51 0.77 -5.95
CA GLN A 44 -3.91 0.34 -6.01
C GLN A 44 -4.40 -0.22 -4.67
N LYS A 45 -3.56 -0.97 -3.96
CA LYS A 45 -3.93 -1.48 -2.62
C LYS A 45 -4.13 -0.37 -1.60
N LEU A 46 -3.30 0.68 -1.66
CA LEU A 46 -3.46 1.85 -0.82
C LEU A 46 -4.73 2.63 -1.19
N LEU A 47 -5.07 2.78 -2.47
CA LEU A 47 -6.36 3.36 -2.90
C LEU A 47 -7.55 2.57 -2.34
N LEU A 48 -7.50 1.24 -2.46
CA LEU A 48 -8.56 0.37 -1.94
C LEU A 48 -8.66 0.46 -0.42
N LEU A 49 -7.53 0.56 0.29
CA LEU A 49 -7.51 0.74 1.75
C LEU A 49 -8.30 1.97 2.18
N ILE A 50 -8.13 3.10 1.48
CA ILE A 50 -8.90 4.32 1.75
C ILE A 50 -10.40 4.08 1.55
N GLN A 51 -10.78 3.33 0.51
CA GLN A 51 -12.18 3.07 0.15
C GLN A 51 -12.88 2.06 1.07
N VAL A 52 -12.21 0.99 1.48
CA VAL A 52 -12.81 -0.06 2.32
C VAL A 52 -12.87 0.33 3.80
N GLY A 53 -12.13 1.38 4.19
CA GLY A 53 -12.06 1.88 5.55
C GLY A 53 -11.11 1.05 6.43
N CYS A 54 -10.24 1.73 7.18
CA CYS A 54 -9.39 1.26 8.30
C CYS A 54 -9.18 2.47 9.24
N SER A 55 -8.40 2.32 10.31
CA SER A 55 -8.06 3.43 11.23
C SER A 55 -7.59 4.72 10.52
N ASP A 56 -7.96 5.87 11.08
CA ASP A 56 -7.66 7.19 10.49
C ASP A 56 -6.15 7.43 10.37
N GLU A 57 -5.36 6.99 11.36
CA GLU A 57 -3.89 7.05 11.30
C GLU A 57 -3.34 6.26 10.11
N THR A 58 -3.90 5.09 9.83
CA THR A 58 -3.48 4.26 8.68
C THR A 58 -3.87 4.90 7.36
N LYS A 59 -5.06 5.51 7.27
CA LYS A 59 -5.50 6.25 6.09
C LYS A 59 -4.64 7.48 5.80
N GLU A 60 -4.21 8.21 6.83
CA GLU A 60 -3.32 9.36 6.68
C GLU A 60 -1.97 8.93 6.07
N LYS A 61 -1.33 7.90 6.65
CA LYS A 61 -0.08 7.34 6.11
C LYS A 61 -0.25 6.80 4.69
N ALA A 62 -1.36 6.13 4.39
CA ALA A 62 -1.66 5.65 3.04
C ALA A 62 -1.82 6.81 2.05
N THR A 63 -2.46 7.91 2.47
CA THR A 63 -2.62 9.13 1.66
C THR A 63 -1.27 9.78 1.36
N GLU A 64 -0.37 9.86 2.34
CA GLU A 64 0.99 10.34 2.12
C GLU A 64 1.77 9.45 1.15
N LEU A 65 1.69 8.12 1.31
CA LEU A 65 2.32 7.18 0.38
C LEU A 65 1.80 7.35 -1.05
N LEU A 66 0.49 7.51 -1.24
CA LEU A 66 -0.09 7.75 -2.56
C LEU A 66 0.48 9.02 -3.20
N LYS A 67 0.66 10.10 -2.43
CA LYS A 67 1.29 11.34 -2.93
C LYS A 67 2.75 11.12 -3.34
N LEU A 68 3.53 10.35 -2.56
CA LEU A 68 4.92 10.03 -2.87
C LEU A 68 5.07 9.11 -4.08
N LEU A 69 4.14 8.18 -4.28
CA LEU A 69 4.16 7.21 -5.39
C LEU A 69 3.67 7.81 -6.72
N ASN A 70 2.74 8.78 -6.67
CA ASN A 70 2.08 9.33 -7.86
C ASN A 70 3.02 9.82 -8.98
N PRO A 71 4.16 10.49 -8.71
CA PRO A 71 5.09 10.91 -9.75
C PRO A 71 5.71 9.75 -10.55
N TYR A 72 5.90 8.58 -9.92
CA TYR A 72 6.55 7.41 -10.52
C TYR A 72 5.55 6.46 -11.19
N ARG A 73 4.26 6.62 -10.89
CA ARG A 73 3.17 5.75 -11.34
C ARG A 73 3.16 5.46 -12.85
N PRO A 74 3.28 6.44 -13.76
CA PRO A 74 3.11 6.21 -15.19
C PRO A 74 4.13 5.26 -15.83
N GLY A 75 5.27 5.01 -15.16
CA GLY A 75 6.38 4.22 -15.73
C GLY A 75 6.66 2.88 -15.07
N LEU A 76 6.00 2.54 -13.96
CA LEU A 76 6.41 1.39 -13.12
C LEU A 76 5.26 0.53 -12.60
N GLU A 77 4.01 0.97 -12.71
CA GLU A 77 2.87 0.25 -12.16
C GLU A 77 2.54 -0.98 -13.03
N CYS A 78 2.72 -2.18 -12.48
CA CYS A 78 2.27 -3.44 -13.09
C CYS A 78 0.97 -3.88 -12.38
N ILE A 79 -0.11 -4.09 -13.13
CA ILE A 79 -1.43 -4.45 -12.58
C ILE A 79 -1.72 -5.91 -12.93
N ASP A 80 -1.79 -6.79 -11.92
CA ASP A 80 -2.33 -8.13 -12.07
C ASP A 80 -3.70 -8.24 -11.35
N SER A 81 -4.71 -8.74 -12.05
CA SER A 81 -6.06 -8.96 -11.49
C SER A 81 -6.05 -9.91 -10.27
N LEU A 82 -5.02 -10.74 -10.12
CA LEU A 82 -4.84 -11.64 -8.98
C LEU A 82 -4.59 -10.90 -7.65
N ASP A 83 -4.12 -9.64 -7.68
CA ASP A 83 -3.78 -8.89 -6.47
C ASP A 83 -4.98 -8.44 -5.63
N PHE A 84 -6.20 -8.56 -6.18
CA PHE A 84 -7.44 -8.09 -5.57
C PHE A 84 -8.40 -9.21 -5.17
N LYS A 85 -8.00 -10.48 -5.30
CA LYS A 85 -8.78 -11.59 -4.73
C LYS A 85 -8.64 -11.59 -3.20
N ASP A 86 -9.74 -11.85 -2.51
CA ASP A 86 -9.82 -12.02 -1.04
C ASP A 86 -9.48 -10.76 -0.20
N ILE A 87 -9.84 -9.57 -0.70
CA ILE A 87 -9.73 -8.32 0.08
C ILE A 87 -10.69 -8.38 1.27
N LYS A 88 -10.13 -8.18 2.47
CA LYS A 88 -10.88 -8.01 3.71
C LYS A 88 -11.13 -6.53 3.97
N ARG A 89 -12.33 -6.20 4.46
CA ARG A 89 -12.58 -4.90 5.09
C ARG A 89 -11.88 -4.85 6.45
N CYS A 90 -11.45 -3.67 6.88
CA CYS A 90 -11.08 -3.50 8.28
C CYS A 90 -12.39 -3.40 9.08
N GLU A 91 -12.61 -4.35 9.99
CA GLU A 91 -13.79 -4.51 10.86
C GLU A 91 -13.36 -4.43 12.31
#